data_AF-A0A820IKU4-F1
#
_entry.id   AF-A0A820IKU4-F1
#
_cell.length_a   1.000
_cell.length_b   1.000
_cell.length_c   1.000
_cell.angle_alpha   90.00
_cell.angle_beta   90.00
_cell.angle_gamma   90.00
#
_symmetry.space_group_name_H-M   'P 1'
#
loop_
_entity.id
_entity.type
_entity.pdbx_description
1 polymer ?
#
loop_
_entity_poly.entity_id
_entity_poly.type
_entity_poly.pdbx_seq_one_letter_code
_entity_poly.pdbx_strand_id
1 'polypeptide(L)'
;MAPIQFHPNQVFDETKHIVDSTAKKYLAKTTSDVHHLIPVEDAVEGNCLYHSTLLLMNNPTVTTDELRVRTIIELMTNETYCDSMYSQFVGSVACIIKAMCKNNTFSDLYEISALCN
;
A
#
# COMPACT_ATOMS: atom_id res chain seq x y z
N MET A 1 -8.28 -2.96 -19.21
CA MET A 1 -7.22 -3.47 -18.31
C MET A 1 -7.89 -4.51 -17.41
N ALA A 2 -7.29 -5.68 -17.17
CA ALA A 2 -7.89 -6.65 -16.24
C ALA A 2 -7.73 -6.16 -14.79
N PRO A 3 -8.75 -6.30 -13.92
CA PRO A 3 -8.66 -5.93 -12.51
C PRO A 3 -7.45 -6.62 -11.86
N ILE A 4 -6.79 -5.93 -10.92
CA ILE A 4 -5.81 -6.60 -10.07
C ILE A 4 -6.59 -7.56 -9.19
N GLN A 5 -6.38 -8.86 -9.37
CA GLN A 5 -6.92 -9.83 -8.43
C GLN A 5 -6.05 -9.82 -7.17
N PHE A 6 -6.43 -8.95 -6.21
CA PHE A 6 -5.81 -8.90 -4.90
C PHE A 6 -6.41 -10.00 -4.02
N HIS A 7 -5.68 -11.09 -3.85
CA HIS A 7 -6.00 -12.12 -2.87
C HIS A 7 -4.94 -12.06 -1.78
N PRO A 8 -5.22 -11.41 -0.63
CA PRO A 8 -4.23 -11.27 0.41
C PRO A 8 -3.81 -12.64 0.92
N ASN A 9 -2.51 -12.85 1.02
CA ASN A 9 -1.94 -13.98 1.70
C ASN A 9 -2.24 -13.83 3.20
N GLN A 10 -3.13 -14.68 3.69
CA GLN A 10 -3.46 -14.74 5.11
C GLN A 10 -2.53 -15.67 5.89
N VAL A 11 -1.58 -16.32 5.21
CA VAL A 11 -0.64 -17.27 5.80
C VAL A 11 0.75 -16.64 5.83
N PHE A 12 1.33 -16.59 7.03
CA PHE A 12 2.71 -16.18 7.21
C PHE A 12 3.65 -17.24 6.64
N ASP A 13 4.53 -16.83 5.73
CA ASP A 13 5.52 -17.69 5.07
C ASP A 13 6.93 -17.34 5.59
N GLU A 14 7.49 -18.17 6.46
CA GLU A 14 8.83 -17.99 7.05
C GLU A 14 9.96 -17.97 6.01
N THR A 15 9.72 -18.48 4.79
CA THR A 15 10.72 -18.45 3.71
C THR A 15 10.75 -17.11 2.97
N LYS A 16 9.68 -16.31 3.10
CA LYS A 16 9.50 -15.03 2.40
C LYS A 16 9.47 -13.84 3.35
N HIS A 17 9.03 -14.05 4.59
CA HIS A 17 8.75 -12.98 5.53
C HIS A 17 9.72 -13.02 6.71
N ILE A 18 10.23 -11.84 7.06
CA ILE A 18 11.05 -11.64 8.26
C ILE A 18 10.18 -10.85 9.25
N VAL A 19 10.16 -11.26 10.52
CA VAL A 19 9.36 -10.57 11.54
C VAL A 19 10.08 -9.32 12.02
N ASP A 20 9.42 -8.17 11.96
CA ASP A 20 9.95 -6.93 12.54
C ASP A 20 9.91 -7.04 14.07
N SER A 21 11.08 -7.26 14.66
CA SER A 21 11.25 -7.41 16.10
C SER A 21 10.91 -6.14 16.89
N THR A 22 11.03 -4.96 16.29
CA THR A 22 10.70 -3.67 16.90
C THR A 22 9.19 -3.47 16.90
N ALA A 23 8.54 -3.61 15.74
CA ALA A 23 7.07 -3.55 15.65
C ALA A 23 6.40 -4.60 16.54
N LYS A 24 6.97 -5.81 16.66
CA LYS A 24 6.47 -6.86 17.57
C LYS A 24 6.46 -6.42 19.03
N LYS A 25 7.47 -5.66 19.48
CA LYS A 25 7.50 -5.10 20.84
C LYS A 25 6.44 -4.01 21.05
N TYR A 26 6.10 -3.25 20.00
CA TYR A 26 5.01 -2.28 20.06
C TYR A 26 3.66 -2.99 20.12
N LEU A 27 3.42 -3.99 19.28
CA LEU A 27 2.19 -4.79 19.31
C LEU A 27 1.96 -5.48 20.66
N ALA A 28 3.03 -5.94 21.33
CA ALA A 28 2.90 -6.53 22.67
C ALA A 28 2.42 -5.54 23.76
N LYS A 29 2.45 -4.22 23.48
CA LYS A 29 1.99 -3.16 24.40
C LYS A 29 0.61 -2.61 24.03
N THR A 30 0.03 -3.05 22.92
CA THR A 30 -1.27 -2.57 22.43
C THR A 30 -2.43 -3.39 23.01
N THR A 31 -3.66 -3.13 22.54
CA THR A 31 -4.83 -3.90 22.94
C THR A 31 -4.73 -5.35 22.48
N SER A 32 -5.40 -6.27 23.18
CA SER A 32 -5.42 -7.69 22.85
C SER A 32 -5.89 -7.98 21.43
N ASP A 33 -6.72 -7.09 20.88
CA ASP A 33 -7.39 -7.28 19.59
C ASP A 33 -6.41 -7.29 18.42
N VAL A 34 -5.17 -6.80 18.58
CA VAL A 34 -4.15 -6.78 17.51
C VAL A 34 -3.01 -7.77 17.74
N HIS A 35 -3.02 -8.53 18.84
CA HIS A 35 -1.96 -9.50 19.15
C HIS A 35 -1.90 -10.69 18.18
N HIS A 36 -2.95 -10.91 17.38
CA HIS A 36 -2.98 -11.91 16.33
C HIS A 36 -2.23 -11.48 15.06
N LEU A 37 -1.85 -10.20 14.94
CA LEU A 37 -1.10 -9.67 13.80
C LEU A 37 0.38 -10.02 13.92
N ILE A 38 0.99 -10.35 12.77
CA ILE A 38 2.43 -10.62 12.65
C ILE A 38 3.04 -9.45 11.86
N PRO A 39 3.85 -8.58 12.50
CA PRO A 39 4.50 -7.49 11.79
C PRO A 39 5.65 -8.05 10.93
N VAL A 40 5.60 -7.78 9.64
CA VAL A 40 6.62 -8.21 8.68
C VAL A 40 7.51 -7.02 8.34
N GLU A 41 8.82 -7.26 8.25
CA GLU A 41 9.77 -6.26 7.77
C GLU A 41 9.47 -5.88 6.32
N ASP A 42 9.55 -4.59 6.03
CA ASP A 42 9.34 -4.02 4.70
C ASP A 42 10.49 -3.09 4.31
N ALA A 43 10.58 -2.75 3.02
CA ALA A 43 11.56 -1.82 2.51
C ALA A 43 11.38 -0.43 3.13
N VAL A 44 12.45 0.12 3.72
CA VAL A 44 12.46 1.45 4.35
C VAL A 44 12.71 2.55 3.32
N GLU A 45 11.91 2.56 2.25
CA GLU A 45 12.01 3.53 1.16
C GLU A 45 10.62 4.08 0.77
N GLY A 46 10.60 5.08 -0.10
CA GLY A 46 9.35 5.75 -0.48
C GLY A 46 8.29 4.84 -1.12
N ASN A 47 8.66 3.62 -1.51
CA ASN A 47 7.74 2.65 -2.10
C ASN A 47 7.16 1.64 -1.11
N CYS A 48 7.40 1.82 0.20
CA CYS A 48 6.99 0.86 1.23
C CYS A 48 5.52 0.41 1.10
N LEU A 49 4.58 1.32 0.81
CA LEU A 49 3.18 0.92 0.61
C LEU A 49 3.02 -0.16 -0.48
N TYR A 50 3.68 0.02 -1.62
CA TYR A 50 3.62 -0.95 -2.72
C TYR A 50 4.37 -2.24 -2.39
N HIS A 51 5.50 -2.17 -1.69
CA HIS A 51 6.22 -3.37 -1.24
C HIS A 51 5.40 -4.18 -0.23
N SER A 52 4.85 -3.52 0.80
CA SER A 52 3.88 -4.10 1.73
C SER A 52 2.70 -4.76 1.01
N THR A 53 2.16 -4.10 -0.01
CA THR A 53 1.06 -4.65 -0.81
C THR A 53 1.50 -5.92 -1.55
N LEU A 54 2.67 -5.93 -2.18
CA LEU A 54 3.20 -7.11 -2.89
C LEU A 54 3.50 -8.29 -1.98
N LEU A 55 4.04 -8.04 -0.77
CA LEU A 55 4.23 -9.08 0.25
C LEU A 55 2.91 -9.80 0.55
N LEU A 56 1.81 -9.04 0.59
CA LEU A 56 0.48 -9.58 0.81
C LEU A 56 -0.15 -10.21 -0.45
N MET A 57 0.20 -9.80 -1.67
CA MET A 57 -0.52 -10.24 -2.89
C MET A 57 -0.27 -11.69 -3.33
N ASN A 58 0.75 -12.37 -2.81
CA ASN A 58 1.22 -13.69 -3.27
C ASN A 58 1.22 -13.85 -4.81
N ASN A 59 1.53 -12.76 -5.53
CA ASN A 59 1.57 -12.73 -6.98
C ASN A 59 2.98 -12.33 -7.43
N PRO A 60 3.79 -13.29 -7.94
CA PRO A 60 5.18 -13.02 -8.28
C PRO A 60 5.35 -12.21 -9.57
N THR A 61 4.28 -12.00 -10.36
CA THR A 61 4.39 -11.30 -11.65
C THR A 61 4.17 -9.80 -11.55
N VAL A 62 3.50 -9.34 -10.50
CA VAL A 62 3.17 -7.92 -10.34
C VAL A 62 4.36 -7.20 -9.71
N THR A 63 4.80 -6.11 -10.32
CA THR A 63 5.89 -5.27 -9.82
C THR A 63 5.36 -4.05 -9.07
N THR A 64 6.22 -3.38 -8.30
CA THR A 64 5.87 -2.11 -7.63
C THR A 64 5.50 -1.02 -8.63
N ASP A 65 6.22 -0.95 -9.75
CA ASP A 65 5.93 -0.02 -10.84
C ASP A 65 4.56 -0.31 -11.48
N GLU A 66 4.23 -1.59 -11.70
CA GLU A 66 2.90 -1.95 -12.22
C GLU A 66 1.79 -1.55 -11.24
N LEU A 67 1.95 -1.84 -9.94
CA LEU A 67 0.98 -1.41 -8.94
C LEU A 67 0.80 0.11 -8.97
N ARG A 68 1.89 0.87 -8.93
CA ARG A 68 1.84 2.33 -8.96
C ARG A 68 1.10 2.86 -10.18
N VAL A 69 1.41 2.36 -11.37
CA VAL A 69 0.73 2.79 -12.61
C VAL A 69 -0.77 2.51 -12.53
N ARG A 70 -1.16 1.34 -12.01
CA ARG A 70 -2.57 0.98 -11.86
C ARG A 70 -3.28 1.86 -10.82
N THR A 71 -2.63 2.19 -9.71
CA THR A 71 -3.13 3.16 -8.72
C THR A 71 -3.35 4.53 -9.35
N ILE A 72 -2.43 5.02 -10.19
CA ILE A 72 -2.60 6.28 -10.93
C ILE A 72 -3.82 6.21 -11.85
N ILE A 73 -3.97 5.11 -12.61
CA ILE A 73 -5.11 4.93 -13.51
C ILE A 73 -6.44 4.95 -12.74
N GLU A 74 -6.51 4.30 -11.58
CA GLU A 74 -7.72 4.29 -10.74
C GLU A 74 -8.05 5.69 -10.21
N LEU A 75 -7.05 6.44 -9.75
CA LEU A 75 -7.21 7.83 -9.31
C LEU A 75 -7.68 8.75 -10.44
N MET A 76 -7.11 8.60 -11.64
CA MET A 76 -7.53 9.39 -12.80
C MET A 76 -8.96 9.04 -13.23
N THR A 77 -9.35 7.78 -13.11
CA THR A 77 -10.70 7.32 -13.46
C THR A 77 -11.74 7.86 -12.49
N ASN A 78 -11.38 8.06 -11.21
CA ASN A 78 -12.27 8.52 -10.15
C ASN A 78 -11.91 9.92 -9.63
N GLU A 79 -11.23 10.73 -10.43
CA GLU A 79 -10.60 11.99 -10.00
C GLU A 79 -11.56 12.89 -9.21
N THR A 80 -12.76 13.14 -9.76
CA THR A 80 -13.75 14.02 -9.11
C THR A 80 -14.20 13.51 -7.75
N TYR A 81 -14.39 12.19 -7.61
CA TYR A 81 -14.78 11.58 -6.34
C TYR A 81 -13.64 11.70 -5.33
N CYS A 82 -12.44 11.29 -5.71
CA CYS A 82 -11.26 11.33 -4.86
C CYS A 82 -10.97 12.76 -4.40
N ASP A 83 -10.96 13.73 -5.32
CA ASP A 83 -10.69 15.14 -5.01
C ASP A 83 -11.75 15.70 -4.05
N SER A 84 -13.02 15.38 -4.25
CA SER A 84 -14.09 15.81 -3.34
C SER A 84 -13.95 15.21 -1.92
N MET A 85 -13.44 13.99 -1.80
CA MET A 85 -13.35 13.28 -0.51
C MET A 85 -12.08 13.65 0.27
N TYR A 86 -10.95 13.78 -0.42
CA TYR A 86 -9.64 13.76 0.23
C TYR A 86 -8.80 15.03 0.02
N SER A 87 -9.17 15.93 -0.89
CA SER A 87 -8.33 17.09 -1.23
C SER A 87 -8.03 18.02 -0.05
N GLN A 88 -8.94 18.10 0.92
CA GLN A 88 -8.73 18.87 2.14
C GLN A 88 -7.60 18.32 3.05
N PHE A 89 -7.22 17.05 2.90
CA PHE A 89 -6.21 16.40 3.72
C PHE A 89 -4.84 16.33 3.03
N VAL A 90 -4.84 16.05 1.73
CA VAL A 90 -3.62 15.72 0.97
C VAL A 90 -3.41 16.63 -0.26
N GLY A 91 -4.30 17.59 -0.51
CA GLY A 91 -4.24 18.46 -1.68
C GLY A 91 -4.89 17.86 -2.93
N SER A 92 -4.80 18.58 -4.05
CA SER A 92 -5.50 18.18 -5.27
C SER A 92 -4.93 16.91 -5.88
N VAL A 93 -5.81 16.09 -6.47
CA VAL A 93 -5.43 14.83 -7.15
C VAL A 93 -4.33 15.06 -8.19
N ALA A 94 -4.40 16.14 -8.97
CA ALA A 94 -3.41 16.47 -9.99
C ALA A 94 -1.99 16.68 -9.42
N CYS A 95 -1.86 17.30 -8.25
CA CYS A 95 -0.57 17.48 -7.58
C CYS A 95 0.00 16.15 -7.10
N ILE A 96 -0.87 15.29 -6.57
CA ILE A 96 -0.47 13.99 -6.04
C ILE A 96 -0.06 13.03 -7.16
N ILE A 97 -0.82 12.96 -8.27
CA ILE A 97 -0.43 12.14 -9.43
C ILE A 97 0.97 12.53 -9.92
N LYS A 98 1.29 13.83 -9.96
CA LYS A 98 2.62 14.30 -10.36
C LYS A 98 3.72 13.85 -9.38
N ALA A 99 3.40 13.78 -8.09
CA ALA A 99 4.31 13.26 -7.07
C ALA A 99 4.50 11.75 -7.22
N MET A 100 3.41 11.01 -7.41
CA MET A 100 3.42 9.56 -7.62
C MET A 100 4.26 9.16 -8.83
N CYS A 101 4.26 9.92 -9.92
CA CYS A 101 5.11 9.64 -11.08
C CYS A 101 6.62 9.60 -10.77
N LYS A 102 7.06 10.12 -9.61
CA LYS A 102 8.45 10.03 -9.16
C LYS A 102 8.62 8.78 -8.30
N ASN A 103 9.49 7.87 -8.73
CA ASN A 103 9.87 6.71 -7.94
C ASN A 103 10.42 7.13 -6.56
N ASN A 104 10.19 6.31 -5.53
CA ASN A 104 10.56 6.58 -4.14
C ASN A 104 9.89 7.80 -3.51
N THR A 105 8.68 8.13 -3.95
CA THR A 105 7.81 9.09 -3.26
C THR A 105 6.89 8.34 -2.32
N PHE A 106 6.89 8.72 -1.03
CA PHE A 106 5.99 8.15 -0.05
C PHE A 106 4.54 8.29 -0.50
N SER A 107 3.80 7.19 -0.38
CA SER A 107 2.39 7.15 -0.71
C SER A 107 1.55 7.83 0.35
N ASP A 108 0.43 8.43 -0.07
CA ASP A 108 -0.51 9.14 0.78
C ASP A 108 -1.90 8.49 0.74
N LEU A 109 -2.90 9.18 1.31
CA LEU A 109 -4.28 8.69 1.43
C LEU A 109 -4.91 8.30 0.09
N TYR A 110 -4.55 8.96 -1.01
CA TYR A 110 -5.08 8.67 -2.34
C TYR A 110 -4.67 7.28 -2.82
N GLU A 111 -3.39 6.92 -2.67
CA GLU A 111 -2.88 5.63 -3.08
C GLU A 111 -3.54 4.49 -2.31
N ILE A 112 -3.74 4.66 -1.01
CA ILE A 112 -4.46 3.68 -0.19
C ILE A 112 -5.91 3.55 -0.70
N SER A 113 -6.61 4.66 -0.90
CA SER A 113 -7.99 4.64 -1.41
C SER A 113 -8.10 3.96 -2.77
N ALA A 114 -7.16 4.22 -3.67
CA ALA A 114 -7.17 3.66 -5.01
C ALA A 114 -6.79 2.17 -5.04
N LEU A 115 -5.94 1.70 -4.13
CA LEU A 115 -5.65 0.26 -3.98
C LEU A 115 -6.82 -0.53 -3.39
N CYS A 116 -7.80 0.15 -2.78
CA CYS A 116 -8.99 -0.48 -2.19
C CYS A 116 -10.18 -0.62 -3.16
N ASN A 117 -10.13 0.00 -4.35
CA ASN A 117 -11.20 -0.06 -5.36
C ASN A 117 -10.84 -1.01 -6.50
#